data_AF-A0A8C8AJC5-F1
#
_entry.id   AF-A0A8C8AJC5-F1
#
_cell.length_a   1.000
_cell.length_b   1.000
_cell.length_c   1.000
_cell.angle_alpha   90.00
_cell.angle_beta   90.00
_cell.angle_gamma   90.00
#
_symmetry.space_group_name_H-M   'P 1'
#
loop_
_entity.id
_entity.type
_entity.pdbx_description
1 polymer ?
#
loop_
_entity_poly.entity_id
_entity_poly.type
_entity_poly.pdbx_seq_one_letter_code
_entity_poly.pdbx_strand_id
1 'polypeptide(L)'
;NMWQMRWSYTPEKYPNAGLEKNYCRNPDNDEKGPWCYTTDPATRFDYCNIPECEVECMHCSGENYHGVVATTVSGLECQRWDSQQPHSHGYLPENFPEKDLKMNYCRNPDGEPRPWCFTTSPTKRWEYCDIPRCIPAPGRQCLSGRGEDYRGTISVTESGNTCQHWSSQFPHRHARTPENYPCK
;
A
#
# COMPACT_ATOMS: atom_id res chain seq x y z
N ASN A 1 -23.30 -6.93 33.78
CA ASN A 1 -23.89 -7.24 32.47
C ASN A 1 -22.97 -8.24 31.77
N MET A 2 -23.45 -9.46 31.49
CA MET A 2 -22.64 -10.64 31.10
C MET A 2 -21.97 -10.56 29.71
N TRP A 3 -22.02 -9.39 29.05
CA TRP A 3 -21.45 -9.14 27.73
C TRP A 3 -20.04 -8.50 27.75
N GLN A 4 -19.54 -8.02 28.90
CA GLN A 4 -18.24 -7.31 28.97
C GLN A 4 -17.03 -8.19 29.35
N MET A 5 -17.21 -9.46 29.68
CA MET A 5 -16.16 -10.28 30.33
C MET A 5 -15.31 -11.15 29.40
N ARG A 6 -15.45 -11.01 28.07
CA ARG A 6 -15.08 -12.13 27.19
C ARG A 6 -13.97 -11.82 26.17
N TRP A 7 -13.54 -10.56 26.06
CA TRP A 7 -12.41 -10.15 25.21
C TRP A 7 -11.46 -9.19 25.95
N SER A 8 -10.57 -9.73 26.80
CA SER A 8 -9.37 -9.03 27.23
C SER A 8 -8.25 -9.26 26.22
N TYR A 9 -7.62 -8.18 25.76
CA TYR A 9 -6.47 -8.22 24.86
C TYR A 9 -5.19 -8.10 25.67
N THR A 10 -4.38 -9.16 25.66
CA THR A 10 -3.12 -9.26 26.41
C THR A 10 -2.03 -9.84 25.51
N PRO A 11 -0.75 -9.49 25.72
CA PRO A 11 0.35 -10.02 24.93
C PRO A 11 0.44 -11.55 24.95
N GLU A 12 0.08 -12.19 26.07
CA GLU A 12 0.12 -13.64 26.23
C GLU A 12 -0.93 -14.33 25.35
N LYS A 13 -2.11 -13.72 25.19
CA LYS A 13 -3.21 -14.27 24.38
C LYS A 13 -3.08 -13.89 22.91
N TYR A 14 -2.47 -12.75 22.60
CA TYR A 14 -2.30 -12.21 21.24
C TYR A 14 -0.85 -11.80 20.96
N PRO A 15 0.10 -12.75 20.93
CA PRO A 15 1.54 -12.44 20.84
C PRO A 15 1.93 -11.73 19.54
N ASN A 16 1.15 -11.89 18.47
CA ASN A 16 1.41 -11.26 17.17
C ASN A 16 0.69 -9.92 16.98
N ALA A 17 -0.12 -9.47 17.95
CA ALA A 17 -0.87 -8.21 17.85
C ALA A 17 -0.01 -6.98 18.22
N GLY A 18 1.27 -7.16 18.50
CA GLY A 18 2.20 -6.09 18.81
C GLY A 18 1.85 -5.30 20.06
N LEU A 19 1.20 -5.93 21.05
CA LEU A 19 0.72 -5.34 22.31
C LEU A 19 1.90 -5.01 23.26
N GLU A 20 2.82 -4.17 22.79
CA GLU A 20 4.02 -3.78 23.53
C GLU A 20 3.76 -2.57 24.44
N LYS A 21 4.20 -2.68 25.70
CA LYS A 21 4.07 -1.62 26.72
C LYS A 21 2.61 -1.15 26.87
N ASN A 22 2.38 0.15 26.80
CA ASN A 22 1.07 0.79 26.92
C ASN A 22 0.67 1.53 25.63
N TYR A 23 1.24 1.14 24.48
CA TYR A 23 0.99 1.81 23.22
C TYR A 23 -0.38 1.44 22.66
N CYS A 24 -1.03 2.41 22.01
CA CYS A 24 -2.31 2.19 21.33
C CYS A 24 -2.17 1.15 20.21
N ARG A 25 -3.12 0.23 20.14
CA ARG A 25 -3.16 -0.86 19.14
C ARG A 25 -4.60 -1.11 18.72
N ASN A 26 -4.78 -1.79 17.60
CA ASN A 26 -6.09 -2.22 17.13
C ASN A 26 -6.13 -3.75 16.97
N PRO A 27 -6.05 -4.52 18.08
CA PRO A 27 -5.91 -5.98 18.03
C PRO A 27 -7.18 -6.69 17.55
N ASP A 28 -8.29 -5.98 17.49
CA ASP A 28 -9.62 -6.45 17.13
C ASP A 28 -10.11 -5.93 15.78
N ASN A 29 -9.28 -5.16 15.08
CA ASN A 29 -9.63 -4.55 13.80
C ASN A 29 -10.90 -3.69 13.89
N ASP A 30 -11.04 -2.93 14.97
CA ASP A 30 -12.12 -1.97 15.20
C ASP A 30 -12.03 -0.83 14.17
N GLU A 31 -13.16 -0.51 13.53
CA GLU A 31 -13.25 0.51 12.48
C GLU A 31 -12.94 1.93 13.00
N LYS A 32 -13.10 2.18 14.31
CA LYS A 32 -12.77 3.47 14.93
C LYS A 32 -11.25 3.66 15.13
N GLY A 33 -10.47 2.60 14.96
CA GLY A 33 -9.02 2.66 15.00
C GLY A 33 -8.40 2.27 16.35
N PRO A 34 -7.10 2.56 16.54
CA PRO A 34 -6.34 2.07 17.69
C PRO A 34 -6.82 2.64 19.02
N TRP A 35 -6.80 1.80 20.05
CA TRP A 35 -7.25 2.11 21.41
C TRP A 35 -6.25 1.55 22.44
N CYS A 36 -6.43 1.91 23.71
CA CYS A 36 -5.73 1.28 24.83
C CYS A 36 -6.60 1.19 26.09
N TYR A 37 -6.25 0.29 27.02
CA TYR A 37 -6.81 0.34 28.37
C TYR A 37 -6.31 1.60 29.08
N THR A 38 -7.20 2.32 29.76
CA THR A 38 -6.82 3.58 30.42
C THR A 38 -6.37 3.35 31.87
N THR A 39 -5.73 4.36 32.47
CA THR A 39 -5.40 4.37 33.90
C THR A 39 -6.51 4.93 34.78
N ASP A 40 -7.57 5.50 34.20
CA ASP A 40 -8.74 6.00 34.90
C ASP A 40 -9.64 4.82 35.33
N PRO A 41 -9.89 4.61 36.64
CA PRO A 41 -10.76 3.53 37.11
C PRO A 41 -12.20 3.57 36.58
N ALA A 42 -12.68 4.74 36.14
CA ALA A 42 -14.01 4.88 35.55
C ALA A 42 -14.05 4.50 34.06
N THR A 43 -12.91 4.57 33.36
CA THR A 43 -12.82 4.43 31.90
C THR A 43 -11.99 3.20 31.54
N ARG A 44 -12.66 2.09 31.21
CA ARG A 44 -11.95 0.83 30.94
C ARG A 44 -10.96 0.94 29.77
N PHE A 45 -11.38 1.52 28.66
CA PHE A 45 -10.57 1.75 27.45
C PHE A 45 -11.08 2.99 26.72
N ASP A 46 -10.23 3.60 25.90
CA ASP A 46 -10.61 4.69 25.01
C ASP A 46 -9.75 4.69 23.73
N TYR A 47 -10.22 5.36 22.68
CA TYR A 47 -9.55 5.47 21.39
C TYR A 47 -8.43 6.52 21.42
N CYS A 48 -7.42 6.29 20.58
CA CYS A 48 -6.29 7.19 20.45
C CYS A 48 -6.41 8.02 19.19
N ASN A 49 -6.14 9.33 19.30
CA ASN A 49 -6.07 10.24 18.16
C ASN A 49 -4.71 10.12 17.46
N ILE A 50 -4.53 9.05 16.70
CA ILE A 50 -3.32 8.83 15.90
C ILE A 50 -3.47 9.56 14.57
N PRO A 51 -2.54 10.47 14.20
CA PRO A 51 -2.55 11.10 12.89
C PRO A 51 -2.49 10.03 11.78
N GLU A 52 -3.29 10.20 10.73
CA GLU A 52 -3.13 9.39 9.52
C GLU A 52 -1.72 9.63 8.95
N CYS A 53 -1.06 8.58 8.48
CA CYS A 53 0.25 8.72 7.85
C CYS A 53 0.13 9.57 6.59
N GLU A 54 0.81 10.72 6.56
CA GLU A 54 1.01 11.47 5.33
C GLU A 54 2.03 10.73 4.46
N VAL A 55 1.53 9.94 3.52
CA VAL A 55 2.35 9.20 2.56
C VAL A 55 2.60 10.09 1.35
N GLU A 56 3.75 10.78 1.33
CA GLU A 56 4.15 11.65 0.22
C GLU A 56 4.62 10.88 -1.02
N CYS A 57 5.05 9.62 -0.85
CA CYS A 57 5.67 8.82 -1.90
C CYS A 57 5.12 7.38 -1.95
N MET A 58 5.17 6.75 -3.12
CA MET A 58 4.80 5.36 -3.29
C MET A 58 6.00 4.41 -3.14
N HIS A 59 5.79 3.31 -2.42
CA HIS A 59 6.66 2.15 -2.49
C HIS A 59 6.16 1.19 -3.59
N CYS A 60 7.08 0.49 -4.27
CA CYS A 60 6.73 -0.52 -5.27
C CYS A 60 5.79 0.04 -6.35
N SER A 61 4.75 -0.69 -6.72
CA SER A 61 3.73 -0.22 -7.67
C SER A 61 2.66 0.66 -7.02
N GLY A 62 2.80 1.00 -5.73
CA GLY A 62 1.84 1.83 -4.99
C GLY A 62 0.55 1.11 -4.59
N GLU A 63 0.55 -0.22 -4.48
CA GLU A 63 -0.59 -1.01 -3.99
C GLU A 63 -1.04 -0.59 -2.58
N ASN A 64 -0.07 -0.18 -1.74
CA ASN A 64 -0.30 0.33 -0.38
C ASN A 64 -0.09 1.86 -0.31
N TYR A 65 -0.24 2.57 -1.42
CA TYR A 65 -0.12 4.02 -1.42
C TYR A 65 -1.40 4.64 -0.83
N HIS A 66 -1.26 5.27 0.34
CA HIS A 66 -2.34 5.92 1.07
C HIS A 66 -2.31 7.46 1.00
N GLY A 67 -1.48 8.02 0.12
CA GLY A 67 -1.37 9.48 -0.02
C GLY A 67 -2.59 10.13 -0.66
N VAL A 68 -2.55 11.46 -0.74
CA VAL A 68 -3.70 12.32 -1.10
C VAL A 68 -3.63 12.92 -2.51
N VAL A 69 -2.65 12.49 -3.33
CA VAL A 69 -2.55 12.93 -4.73
C VAL A 69 -3.83 12.57 -5.48
N ALA A 70 -4.44 13.58 -6.13
CA ALA A 70 -5.75 13.49 -6.80
C ALA A 70 -5.70 14.02 -8.25
N THR A 71 -4.51 14.05 -8.84
CA THR A 71 -4.28 14.51 -10.21
C THR A 71 -3.43 13.51 -10.99
N THR A 72 -3.76 13.32 -12.27
CA THR A 72 -3.05 12.40 -13.16
C THR A 72 -1.73 12.99 -13.65
N VAL A 73 -0.90 12.17 -14.32
CA VAL A 73 0.38 12.62 -14.92
C VAL A 73 0.20 13.73 -15.97
N SER A 74 -0.97 13.81 -16.62
CA SER A 74 -1.28 14.91 -17.55
C SER A 74 -1.98 16.09 -16.88
N GLY A 75 -2.12 16.09 -15.55
CA GLY A 75 -2.74 17.15 -14.77
C GLY A 75 -4.27 17.12 -14.73
N LEU A 76 -4.90 16.02 -15.14
CA LEU A 76 -6.36 15.89 -15.04
C LEU A 76 -6.77 15.59 -13.60
N GLU A 77 -7.86 16.20 -13.16
CA GLU A 77 -8.45 15.90 -11.86
C GLU A 77 -9.04 14.49 -11.86
N CYS A 78 -8.81 13.78 -10.76
CA CYS A 78 -9.39 12.46 -10.56
C CYS A 78 -10.89 12.54 -10.26
N GLN A 79 -11.66 11.66 -10.89
CA GLN A 79 -13.03 11.37 -10.52
C GLN A 79 -13.05 10.63 -9.17
N ARG A 80 -14.00 10.97 -8.30
CA ARG A 80 -14.18 10.26 -7.02
C ARG A 80 -14.55 8.80 -7.25
N TRP A 81 -13.99 7.90 -6.43
CA TRP A 81 -14.26 6.47 -6.51
C TRP A 81 -15.71 6.11 -6.20
N ASP A 82 -16.41 6.93 -5.41
CA ASP A 82 -17.84 6.79 -5.13
C ASP A 82 -18.75 7.42 -6.21
N SER A 83 -18.18 8.09 -7.22
CA SER A 83 -18.91 8.68 -8.34
C SER A 83 -18.99 7.73 -9.53
N GLN A 84 -20.14 7.72 -10.21
CA GLN A 84 -20.33 7.02 -11.49
C GLN A 84 -20.34 7.96 -12.70
N GLN A 85 -19.93 9.22 -12.51
CA GLN A 85 -19.81 10.25 -13.55
C GLN A 85 -18.44 10.94 -13.50
N PRO A 86 -17.85 11.31 -14.66
CA PRO A 86 -18.34 11.01 -16.02
C PRO A 86 -18.19 9.54 -16.45
N HIS A 87 -17.37 8.75 -15.75
CA HIS A 87 -17.08 7.37 -16.12
C HIS A 87 -17.73 6.39 -15.14
N SER A 88 -18.68 5.59 -15.60
CA SER A 88 -19.21 4.49 -14.77
C SER A 88 -18.18 3.36 -14.66
N HIS A 89 -18.01 2.77 -13.48
CA HIS A 89 -16.98 1.76 -13.20
C HIS A 89 -17.32 0.86 -12.00
N GLY A 90 -16.62 -0.29 -11.90
CA GLY A 90 -16.83 -1.29 -10.84
C GLY A 90 -16.04 -1.06 -9.55
N TYR A 91 -15.03 -0.18 -9.55
CA TYR A 91 -14.17 0.12 -8.39
C TYR A 91 -14.86 1.04 -7.37
N LEU A 92 -15.97 0.56 -6.81
CA LEU A 92 -16.69 1.26 -5.74
C LEU A 92 -16.06 0.93 -4.38
N PRO A 93 -15.90 1.91 -3.47
CA PRO A 93 -15.33 1.67 -2.13
C PRO A 93 -16.07 0.58 -1.35
N GLU A 94 -17.40 0.50 -1.53
CA GLU A 94 -18.25 -0.52 -0.91
C GLU A 94 -17.91 -1.96 -1.34
N ASN A 95 -17.40 -2.12 -2.56
CA ASN A 95 -17.02 -3.44 -3.11
C ASN A 95 -15.58 -3.82 -2.76
N PHE A 96 -14.74 -2.85 -2.39
CA PHE A 96 -13.31 -3.01 -2.15
C PHE A 96 -12.85 -2.20 -0.92
N PRO A 97 -13.41 -2.45 0.28
CA PRO A 97 -13.14 -1.67 1.48
C PRO A 97 -11.66 -1.71 1.90
N GLU A 98 -10.95 -2.79 1.56
CA GLU A 98 -9.52 -2.97 1.86
C GLU A 98 -8.58 -2.21 0.91
N LYS A 99 -9.09 -1.68 -0.20
CA LYS A 99 -8.29 -0.97 -1.21
C LYS A 99 -8.13 0.52 -0.94
N ASP A 100 -8.69 1.02 0.15
CA ASP A 100 -8.62 2.42 0.57
C ASP A 100 -9.00 3.39 -0.56
N LEU A 101 -10.08 3.08 -1.30
CA LEU A 101 -10.61 3.91 -2.40
C LEU A 101 -11.28 5.19 -1.88
N LYS A 102 -10.57 5.98 -1.08
CA LYS A 102 -11.06 7.21 -0.46
C LYS A 102 -11.09 8.37 -1.46
N MET A 103 -12.16 9.17 -1.41
CA MET A 103 -12.30 10.43 -2.16
C MET A 103 -12.04 10.21 -3.66
N ASN A 104 -11.14 10.99 -4.24
CA ASN A 104 -10.63 10.84 -5.60
C ASN A 104 -9.10 10.62 -5.61
N TYR A 105 -8.54 10.09 -4.52
CA TYR A 105 -7.10 9.90 -4.43
C TYR A 105 -6.63 8.76 -5.32
N CYS A 106 -5.46 8.91 -5.93
CA CYS A 106 -4.87 7.89 -6.78
C CYS A 106 -4.60 6.60 -6.00
N ARG A 107 -5.02 5.46 -6.55
CA ARG A 107 -4.87 4.13 -5.93
C ARG A 107 -4.47 3.10 -6.96
N ASN A 108 -3.94 1.98 -6.50
CA ASN A 108 -3.62 0.83 -7.34
C ASN A 108 -4.35 -0.42 -6.83
N PRO A 109 -5.67 -0.53 -7.06
CA PRO A 109 -6.46 -1.63 -6.53
C PRO A 109 -6.23 -2.97 -7.25
N ASP A 110 -5.70 -2.95 -8.46
CA ASP A 110 -5.68 -4.06 -9.43
C ASP A 110 -4.29 -4.53 -9.86
N GLY A 111 -3.22 -4.01 -9.23
CA GLY A 111 -1.85 -4.45 -9.48
C GLY A 111 -1.25 -3.84 -10.75
N GLU A 112 -1.78 -2.70 -11.19
CA GLU A 112 -1.20 -1.88 -12.26
C GLU A 112 0.25 -1.43 -11.92
N PRO A 113 1.03 -0.92 -12.89
CA PRO A 113 2.41 -0.51 -12.62
C PRO A 113 2.55 0.66 -11.62
N ARG A 114 1.51 1.49 -11.47
CA ARG A 114 1.48 2.68 -10.60
C ARG A 114 0.04 2.99 -10.18
N PRO A 115 -0.17 3.79 -9.12
CA PRO A 115 -1.50 4.30 -8.80
C PRO A 115 -2.08 5.12 -9.94
N TRP A 116 -3.38 4.98 -10.11
CA TRP A 116 -4.17 5.60 -11.16
C TRP A 116 -5.51 6.06 -10.58
N CYS A 117 -6.28 6.78 -11.39
CA CYS A 117 -7.66 7.14 -11.08
C CYS A 117 -8.48 7.24 -12.37
N PHE A 118 -9.81 7.13 -12.24
CA PHE A 118 -10.71 7.64 -13.28
C PHE A 118 -10.56 9.17 -13.36
N THR A 119 -10.76 9.78 -14.53
CA THR A 119 -10.57 11.24 -14.67
C THR A 119 -11.89 11.98 -14.79
N THR A 120 -11.94 13.27 -14.45
CA THR A 120 -13.11 14.11 -14.71
C THR A 120 -13.26 14.50 -16.19
N SER A 121 -12.28 14.17 -17.05
CA SER A 121 -12.37 14.41 -18.49
C SER A 121 -13.29 13.38 -19.16
N PRO A 122 -14.30 13.79 -19.93
CA PRO A 122 -15.21 12.86 -20.60
C PRO A 122 -14.54 12.01 -21.69
N THR A 123 -13.36 12.41 -22.18
CA THR A 123 -12.65 11.73 -23.27
C THR A 123 -11.51 10.83 -22.80
N LYS A 124 -11.13 10.89 -21.52
CA LYS A 124 -10.06 10.07 -20.96
C LYS A 124 -10.55 9.33 -19.72
N ARG A 125 -10.90 8.06 -19.91
CA ARG A 125 -11.55 7.27 -18.87
C ARG A 125 -10.73 7.19 -17.57
N TRP A 126 -9.45 6.92 -17.68
CA TRP A 126 -8.53 6.79 -16.56
C TRP A 126 -7.11 7.16 -16.99
N GLU A 127 -6.24 7.44 -16.02
CA GLU A 127 -4.81 7.66 -16.25
C GLU A 127 -4.00 7.40 -14.97
N TYR A 128 -2.72 7.05 -15.13
CA TYR A 128 -1.76 7.00 -14.03
C TYR A 128 -1.54 8.37 -13.40
N CYS A 129 -1.21 8.36 -12.11
CA CYS A 129 -0.80 9.54 -11.37
C CYS A 129 0.72 9.65 -11.25
N ASP A 130 1.21 10.89 -11.13
CA ASP A 130 2.62 11.17 -10.93
C ASP A 130 2.96 11.27 -9.44
N ILE A 131 3.10 10.10 -8.80
CA ILE A 131 3.47 9.99 -7.38
C ILE A 131 4.96 9.68 -7.29
N PRO A 132 5.75 10.43 -6.51
CA PRO A 132 7.17 10.15 -6.36
C PRO A 132 7.40 8.79 -5.72
N ARG A 133 8.46 8.09 -6.12
CA ARG A 133 8.85 6.83 -5.47
C ARG A 133 9.64 7.11 -4.21
N CYS A 134 9.34 6.39 -3.14
CA CYS A 134 10.19 6.43 -1.95
C CYS A 134 11.56 5.84 -2.28
N ILE A 135 12.65 6.51 -1.90
CA ILE A 135 14.01 6.02 -2.10
C ILE A 135 14.17 4.71 -1.30
N PRO A 136 14.53 3.57 -1.92
CA PRO A 136 14.57 2.29 -1.22
C PRO A 136 15.76 2.21 -0.24
N ALA A 137 15.53 1.53 0.89
CA ALA A 137 16.57 1.10 1.80
C ALA A 137 17.54 0.10 1.12
N PRO A 138 18.82 0.01 1.53
CA PRO A 138 19.78 -0.91 0.93
C PRO A 138 19.39 -2.38 1.19
N GLY A 139 19.25 -3.18 0.12
CA GLY A 139 18.91 -4.61 0.21
C GLY A 139 20.09 -5.54 0.55
N ARG A 140 19.86 -6.87 0.56
CA ARG A 140 20.84 -7.87 1.01
C ARG A 140 21.78 -8.33 -0.10
N GLN A 141 23.05 -8.58 0.23
CA GLN A 141 24.07 -9.01 -0.75
C GLN A 141 24.20 -10.54 -0.88
N CYS A 142 23.39 -11.32 -0.17
CA CYS A 142 23.41 -12.78 -0.18
C CYS A 142 22.00 -13.37 -0.34
N LEU A 143 21.90 -14.62 -0.80
CA LEU A 143 20.63 -15.30 -1.02
C LEU A 143 19.95 -15.66 0.30
N SER A 144 18.68 -15.27 0.45
CA SER A 144 17.80 -15.70 1.54
C SER A 144 16.45 -16.16 0.98
N GLY A 145 15.93 -17.30 1.42
CA GLY A 145 14.69 -17.86 0.90
C GLY A 145 14.70 -18.01 -0.63
N ARG A 146 13.78 -17.31 -1.31
CA ARG A 146 13.69 -17.27 -2.79
C ARG A 146 14.45 -16.10 -3.45
N GLY A 147 15.16 -15.28 -2.68
CA GLY A 147 16.01 -14.20 -3.19
C GLY A 147 15.28 -12.94 -3.64
N GLU A 148 14.05 -12.69 -3.18
CA GLU A 148 13.28 -11.48 -3.56
C GLU A 148 13.90 -10.18 -3.01
N ASP A 149 14.68 -10.27 -1.93
CA ASP A 149 15.40 -9.18 -1.26
C ASP A 149 16.88 -9.07 -1.66
N TYR A 150 17.35 -9.92 -2.59
CA TYR A 150 18.72 -9.88 -3.09
C TYR A 150 18.96 -8.62 -3.92
N ARG A 151 20.00 -7.86 -3.55
CA ARG A 151 20.49 -6.64 -4.20
C ARG A 151 22.01 -6.67 -4.40
N GLY A 152 22.60 -7.87 -4.50
CA GLY A 152 24.01 -8.03 -4.84
C GLY A 152 24.29 -7.77 -6.33
N THR A 153 25.55 -7.90 -6.74
CA THR A 153 26.03 -7.46 -8.06
C THR A 153 26.35 -8.60 -9.03
N ILE A 154 25.97 -9.83 -8.70
CA ILE A 154 26.25 -10.99 -9.55
C ILE A 154 25.43 -10.92 -10.85
N SER A 155 26.10 -11.00 -12.00
CA SER A 155 25.53 -10.84 -13.33
C SER A 155 25.90 -11.97 -14.30
N VAL A 156 26.10 -13.18 -13.78
CA VAL A 156 26.43 -14.40 -14.54
C VAL A 156 25.56 -15.55 -14.04
N THR A 157 25.01 -16.36 -14.96
CA THR A 157 24.15 -17.51 -14.62
C THR A 157 24.94 -18.72 -14.12
N GLU A 158 24.25 -19.71 -13.53
CA GLU A 158 24.87 -20.98 -13.09
C GLU A 158 25.61 -21.71 -14.23
N SER A 159 25.07 -21.66 -15.45
CA SER A 159 25.69 -22.20 -16.66
C SER A 159 26.78 -21.32 -17.29
N GLY A 160 27.11 -20.18 -16.68
CA GLY A 160 28.18 -19.29 -17.12
C GLY A 160 27.80 -18.22 -18.17
N ASN A 161 26.51 -18.02 -18.45
CA ASN A 161 26.08 -17.00 -19.40
C ASN A 161 26.02 -15.60 -18.76
N THR A 162 26.40 -14.56 -19.51
CA THR A 162 26.30 -13.17 -19.05
C THR A 162 24.83 -12.70 -19.04
N CYS A 163 24.41 -12.04 -17.95
CA CYS A 163 23.06 -11.49 -17.84
C CYS A 163 22.83 -10.31 -18.80
N GLN A 164 21.67 -10.29 -19.46
CA GLN A 164 21.16 -9.12 -20.18
C GLN A 164 20.79 -8.02 -19.17
N HIS A 165 21.07 -6.75 -19.50
CA HIS A 165 20.60 -5.61 -18.71
C HIS A 165 19.06 -5.57 -18.69
N TRP A 166 18.46 -5.37 -17.50
CA TRP A 166 17.00 -5.30 -17.34
C TRP A 166 16.33 -4.14 -18.10
N SER A 167 17.07 -3.09 -18.45
CA SER A 167 16.58 -2.00 -19.30
C SER A 167 16.74 -2.27 -20.80
N SER A 168 17.47 -3.32 -21.20
CA SER A 168 17.66 -3.69 -22.60
C SER A 168 16.50 -4.55 -23.09
N GLN A 169 16.08 -4.34 -24.34
CA GLN A 169 15.12 -5.19 -25.05
C GLN A 169 15.79 -6.08 -26.10
N PHE A 170 17.11 -6.26 -26.00
CA PHE A 170 17.94 -7.07 -26.89
C PHE A 170 18.99 -7.87 -26.07
N PRO A 171 19.27 -9.14 -26.41
CA PRO A 171 18.67 -9.94 -27.50
C PRO A 171 17.23 -10.40 -27.22
N HIS A 172 16.78 -10.36 -25.97
CA HIS A 172 15.45 -10.83 -25.60
C HIS A 172 14.54 -9.67 -25.17
N ARG A 173 13.36 -9.55 -25.78
CA ARG A 173 12.34 -8.58 -25.37
C ARG A 173 11.56 -9.11 -24.17
N HIS A 174 11.27 -8.26 -23.19
CA HIS A 174 10.53 -8.63 -21.99
C HIS A 174 9.85 -7.44 -21.32
N ALA A 175 8.76 -7.71 -20.58
CA ALA A 175 8.10 -6.72 -19.73
C ALA A 175 8.79 -6.51 -18.37
N ARG A 176 9.81 -7.31 -18.02
CA ARG A 176 10.57 -7.24 -16.76
C ARG A 176 11.58 -6.08 -16.75
N THR A 177 11.08 -4.86 -16.77
CA THR A 177 11.92 -3.65 -16.81
C THR A 177 11.90 -2.92 -15.45
N PRO A 178 12.92 -2.09 -15.14
CA PRO A 178 12.92 -1.27 -13.93
C PRO A 178 11.69 -0.35 -13.79
N GLU A 179 11.09 0.06 -14.92
CA GLU A 179 9.88 0.89 -14.94
C GLU A 179 8.64 0.12 -14.47
N ASN A 180 8.55 -1.16 -14.86
CA ASN A 180 7.44 -2.05 -14.52
C ASN A 180 7.64 -2.75 -13.16
N TYR A 181 8.89 -2.96 -12.74
CA TYR A 181 9.25 -3.63 -11.48
C TYR A 181 10.24 -2.77 -10.66
N PRO A 182 9.80 -1.60 -10.21
CA PRO A 182 10.63 -0.57 -9.57
C PRO A 182 11.22 -0.94 -8.20
N CYS A 183 10.72 -2.02 -7.59
CA CYS A 183 11.16 -2.47 -6.26
C CYS A 183 11.48 -3.97 -6.23
N LYS A 184 11.69 -4.58 -7.40
CA LYS A 184 12.32 -5.91 -7.51
C LYS A 184 13.76 -5.74 -7.94
#